data_AF-A0A520DE56-F1
#
_entry.id   AF-A0A520DE56-F1
#
_cell.length_a   1.000
_cell.length_b   1.000
_cell.length_c   1.000
_cell.angle_alpha   90.00
_cell.angle_beta   90.00
_cell.angle_gamma   90.00
#
_symmetry.space_group_name_H-M   'P 1'
#
loop_
_entity.id
_entity.type
_entity.pdbx_description
1 polymer ?
#
loop_
_entity_poly.entity_id
_entity_poly.type
_entity_poly.pdbx_seq_one_letter_code
_entity_poly.pdbx_strand_id
1 'polypeptide(L)'
;MNEINKYSKTFTQDPTQPAAQAMLYGIGLTDADMAKAQVGIASMGYDGNTCNMHLNDLAKDVKAGVWKNDLVGLVFNTIGVSDGMSNGT
;
A
#
# COMPACT_ATOMS: atom_id res chain seq x y z
N MET A 1 0.09 1.48 -25.42
CA MET A 1 0.74 1.39 -24.10
C MET A 1 0.27 0.11 -23.45
N ASN A 2 1.16 -0.62 -22.76
CA ASN A 2 0.75 -1.83 -22.05
C ASN A 2 -0.12 -1.44 -20.85
N GLU A 3 -1.17 -2.22 -20.61
CA GLU A 3 -2.03 -2.06 -19.44
C GLU A 3 -1.22 -2.40 -18.17
N ILE A 4 -1.12 -1.46 -17.24
CA ILE A 4 -0.30 -1.59 -16.02
C ILE A 4 -1.10 -1.99 -14.78
N ASN A 5 -2.43 -1.85 -14.80
CA ASN A 5 -3.34 -2.14 -13.67
C ASN A 5 -3.93 -3.56 -13.73
N LYS A 6 -3.15 -4.54 -14.23
CA LYS A 6 -3.56 -5.93 -14.50
C LYS A 6 -4.38 -6.58 -13.37
N TYR A 7 -4.03 -6.31 -12.12
CA TYR A 7 -4.70 -6.87 -10.93
C TYR A 7 -5.75 -5.94 -10.33
N SER A 8 -5.45 -4.64 -10.20
CA SER A 8 -6.39 -3.70 -9.56
C SER A 8 -7.64 -3.46 -10.39
N LYS A 9 -7.60 -3.67 -11.73
CA LYS A 9 -8.78 -3.60 -12.60
C LYS A 9 -9.90 -4.57 -12.22
N THR A 10 -9.55 -5.71 -11.60
CA THR A 10 -10.53 -6.65 -11.06
C THR A 10 -11.47 -5.99 -10.06
N PHE A 11 -10.98 -5.07 -9.23
CA PHE A 11 -11.80 -4.37 -8.22
C PHE A 11 -12.27 -2.98 -8.67
N THR A 12 -11.59 -2.38 -9.64
CA THR A 12 -11.84 -0.99 -10.05
C THR A 12 -12.69 -0.87 -11.32
N GLN A 13 -12.72 -1.90 -12.17
CA GLN A 13 -13.35 -1.85 -13.50
C GLN A 13 -14.33 -3.00 -13.76
N ASP A 14 -14.32 -4.07 -12.95
CA ASP A 14 -15.30 -5.16 -13.08
C ASP A 14 -16.68 -4.70 -12.59
N PRO A 15 -17.70 -4.63 -13.48
CA PRO A 15 -19.05 -4.18 -13.11
C PRO A 15 -19.75 -5.13 -12.14
N THR A 16 -19.26 -6.37 -11.97
CA THR A 16 -19.79 -7.34 -11.02
C THR A 16 -19.30 -7.12 -9.59
N GLN A 17 -18.37 -6.17 -9.37
CA GLN A 17 -17.80 -5.86 -8.05
C GLN A 17 -18.12 -4.44 -7.53
N PRO A 18 -19.40 -4.00 -7.51
CA PRO A 18 -19.74 -2.65 -7.07
C PRO A 18 -19.42 -2.38 -5.60
N ALA A 19 -19.46 -3.41 -4.74
CA ALA A 19 -19.10 -3.27 -3.33
C ALA A 19 -17.61 -2.97 -3.14
N ALA A 20 -16.73 -3.60 -3.92
CA ALA A 20 -15.29 -3.32 -3.87
C ALA A 20 -15.00 -1.89 -4.31
N GLN A 21 -15.65 -1.44 -5.39
CA GLN A 21 -15.56 -0.06 -5.86
C GLN A 21 -16.02 0.94 -4.79
N ALA A 22 -17.14 0.68 -4.13
CA ALA A 22 -17.65 1.53 -3.04
C ALA A 22 -16.65 1.68 -1.89
N MET A 23 -15.97 0.59 -1.48
CA MET A 23 -14.94 0.64 -0.45
C MET A 23 -13.71 1.45 -0.90
N LEU A 24 -13.33 1.35 -2.18
CA LEU A 24 -12.24 2.14 -2.77
C LEU A 24 -12.57 3.64 -2.81
N TYR A 25 -13.81 4.01 -3.16
CA TYR A 25 -14.28 5.39 -3.00
C TYR A 25 -14.29 5.82 -1.53
N GLY A 26 -14.71 4.95 -0.62
CA GLY A 26 -14.76 5.22 0.82
C GLY A 26 -13.40 5.54 1.45
N ILE A 27 -12.30 5.00 0.91
CA ILE A 27 -10.94 5.35 1.34
C ILE A 27 -10.36 6.57 0.59
N GLY A 28 -11.14 7.20 -0.30
CA GLY A 28 -10.83 8.47 -0.95
C GLY A 28 -10.32 8.39 -2.39
N LEU A 29 -10.42 7.26 -3.08
CA LEU A 29 -10.09 7.20 -4.51
C LEU A 29 -11.14 7.95 -5.34
N THR A 30 -10.69 8.61 -6.40
CA THR A 30 -11.55 9.24 -7.41
C THR A 30 -11.71 8.35 -8.64
N ASP A 31 -12.64 8.66 -9.54
CA ASP A 31 -12.79 7.96 -10.83
C ASP A 31 -11.46 7.90 -11.62
N ALA A 32 -10.67 8.97 -11.56
CA ALA A 32 -9.36 9.03 -12.20
C ALA A 32 -8.36 8.05 -11.56
N ASP A 33 -8.45 7.83 -10.24
CA ASP A 33 -7.60 6.89 -9.51
C ASP A 33 -7.98 5.44 -9.77
N MET A 34 -9.26 5.17 -10.07
CA MET A 34 -9.75 3.83 -10.43
C MET A 34 -9.13 3.32 -11.75
N ALA A 35 -8.60 4.21 -12.59
CA ALA A 35 -7.86 3.85 -13.81
C ALA A 35 -6.37 3.55 -13.56
N LYS A 36 -5.81 3.94 -12.40
CA LYS A 36 -4.38 3.80 -12.09
C LYS A 36 -4.06 2.40 -11.57
N ALA A 37 -2.80 1.97 -11.74
CA ALA A 37 -2.32 0.78 -11.04
C ALA A 37 -2.17 1.08 -9.54
N GLN A 38 -2.56 0.13 -8.71
CA GLN A 38 -2.46 0.24 -7.26
C GLN A 38 -1.19 -0.47 -6.75
N VAL A 39 -0.47 0.20 -5.86
CA VAL A 39 0.78 -0.29 -5.26
C VAL A 39 0.56 -0.45 -3.75
N GLY A 40 0.63 -1.70 -3.28
CA GLY A 40 0.67 -2.00 -1.86
C GLY A 40 2.06 -1.73 -1.30
N ILE A 41 2.15 -0.89 -0.28
CA ILE A 41 3.40 -0.50 0.39
C ILE A 41 3.41 -1.19 1.77
N ALA A 42 4.10 -2.32 1.85
CA ALA A 42 4.20 -3.11 3.08
C ALA A 42 5.30 -2.55 4.00
N SER A 43 4.91 -1.95 5.12
CA SER A 43 5.85 -1.48 6.15
C SER A 43 6.01 -2.51 7.27
N MET A 44 7.25 -2.70 7.73
CA MET A 44 7.59 -3.50 8.92
C MET A 44 7.98 -2.60 10.09
N GLY A 45 7.42 -1.38 10.17
CA GLY A 45 7.77 -0.42 11.20
C GLY A 45 7.07 -0.67 12.53
N TYR A 46 7.86 -0.80 13.60
CA TYR A 46 7.41 -0.93 14.99
C TYR A 46 8.47 -0.37 15.95
N ASP A 47 8.05 0.08 17.13
CA ASP A 47 8.88 0.87 18.04
C ASP A 47 10.00 0.06 18.72
N GLY A 48 9.80 -1.26 18.87
CA GLY A 48 10.65 -2.14 19.66
C GLY A 48 11.97 -2.54 19.00
N ASN A 49 12.32 -2.06 17.80
CA ASN A 49 13.57 -2.44 17.13
C ASN A 49 14.15 -1.28 16.34
N THR A 50 15.41 -0.96 16.59
CA THR A 50 16.14 0.12 15.91
C THR A 50 16.21 -0.09 14.39
N CYS A 51 16.26 -1.36 13.96
CA CYS A 51 16.21 -1.74 12.54
C CYS A 51 14.90 -1.36 11.83
N ASN A 52 13.80 -1.18 12.58
CA ASN A 52 12.46 -1.10 12.02
C ASN A 52 11.71 0.19 12.38
N MET A 53 12.05 0.83 13.51
CA MET A 53 11.29 1.98 14.06
C MET A 53 11.07 3.15 13.09
N HIS A 54 11.93 3.29 12.08
CA HIS A 54 11.89 4.38 11.09
C HIS A 54 11.12 4.03 9.81
N LEU A 55 10.71 2.77 9.62
CA LEU A 55 10.14 2.30 8.35
C LEU A 55 8.74 2.87 8.05
N ASN A 56 7.97 3.26 9.08
CA ASN A 56 6.66 3.88 8.87
C ASN A 56 6.77 5.29 8.28
N ASP A 57 7.84 6.03 8.60
CA ASP A 57 8.10 7.32 7.97
C ASP A 57 8.61 7.15 6.54
N LEU A 58 9.52 6.19 6.32
CA LEU A 58 9.95 5.82 4.96
C LEU A 58 8.75 5.39 4.07
N ALA A 59 7.77 4.67 4.62
CA ALA A 59 6.57 4.29 3.89
C ALA A 59 5.73 5.49 3.43
N LYS A 60 5.72 6.61 4.19
CA LYS A 60 5.06 7.85 3.78
C LYS A 60 5.77 8.48 2.58
N ASP A 61 7.11 8.49 2.57
CA ASP A 61 7.89 9.02 1.46
C ASP A 61 7.71 8.17 0.19
N VAL A 62 7.73 6.84 0.32
CA VAL A 62 7.43 5.92 -0.78
C VAL A 62 6.01 6.16 -1.30
N LYS A 63 5.01 6.31 -0.43
CA LYS A 63 3.64 6.64 -0.83
C LYS A 63 3.61 7.93 -1.63
N ALA A 64 4.25 9.00 -1.17
CA ALA A 64 4.33 10.26 -1.90
C ALA A 64 4.94 10.09 -3.31
N GLY A 65 6.02 9.30 -3.42
CA GLY A 65 6.64 8.95 -4.70
C GLY A 65 5.71 8.20 -5.65
N VAL A 66 4.94 7.23 -5.14
CA VAL A 66 3.95 6.48 -5.94
C VAL A 66 2.87 7.42 -6.49
N TRP A 67 2.30 8.26 -5.64
CA TRP A 67 1.26 9.22 -6.06
C TRP A 67 1.78 10.26 -7.06
N LYS A 68 3.05 10.68 -6.95
CA LYS A 68 3.70 11.60 -7.90
C LYS A 68 3.91 10.99 -9.30
N ASN A 69 3.91 9.66 -9.43
CA ASN A 69 4.10 8.95 -10.69
C ASN A 69 2.78 8.40 -11.27
N ASP A 70 1.65 9.05 -10.96
CA ASP A 70 0.32 8.68 -11.47
C ASP A 70 -0.12 7.24 -11.11
N LEU A 71 0.27 6.77 -9.92
CA LEU A 71 -0.16 5.51 -9.33
C LEU A 71 -0.90 5.73 -8.01
N VAL A 72 -1.62 4.72 -7.52
CA VAL A 72 -2.29 4.76 -6.20
C VAL A 72 -1.45 4.01 -5.19
N GLY A 73 -0.92 4.71 -4.18
CA GLY A 73 -0.15 4.09 -3.09
C GLY A 73 -1.01 3.81 -1.86
N LEU A 74 -1.11 2.55 -1.45
CA LEU A 74 -1.84 2.09 -0.27
C LEU A 74 -0.86 1.44 0.72
N VAL A 75 -0.69 2.05 1.90
CA VAL A 75 0.21 1.54 2.94
C VAL A 75 -0.53 0.53 3.81
N PHE A 76 0.14 -0.57 4.11
CA PHE A 76 -0.28 -1.54 5.14
C PHE A 76 0.95 -2.02 5.91
N ASN A 77 0.73 -2.66 7.05
CA ASN A 77 1.80 -3.08 7.94
C ASN A 77 1.83 -4.61 8.10
N THR A 78 3.01 -5.14 8.37
CA THR A 78 3.21 -6.52 8.84
C THR A 78 4.14 -6.54 10.05
N ILE A 79 4.20 -7.68 10.74
CA ILE A 79 4.99 -7.86 11.95
C ILE A 79 6.50 -7.84 11.67
N GLY A 80 7.28 -7.65 12.74
CA GLY A 80 8.72 -7.85 12.75
C GLY A 80 9.16 -8.40 14.12
N VAL A 81 10.36 -8.98 14.15
CA VAL A 81 11.04 -9.43 15.36
C VAL A 81 12.43 -8.80 15.43
N SER A 82 12.95 -8.60 16.64
CA SER A 82 14.32 -8.14 16.84
C SER A 82 15.18 -9.32 17.26
N ASP A 83 15.96 -9.85 16.33
CA ASP A 83 16.91 -10.93 16.63
C ASP A 83 17.91 -10.52 17.73
N GLY A 84 18.26 -9.22 17.81
CA GLY A 84 19.12 -8.70 18.87
C GLY A 84 18.50 -8.79 20.26
N MET A 85 17.17 -8.73 20.37
CA MET A 85 16.46 -8.92 21.65
C MET A 85 16.16 -10.38 21.96
N SER A 86 15.82 -11.20 20.95
CA SER A 86 15.52 -12.62 21.15
C SER A 86 16.75 -13.53 21.19
N ASN A 87 17.96 -12.98 21.05
CA ASN A 87 19.15 -13.80 21.10
C ASN A 87 19.38 -14.34 22.53
N GLY A 88 19.30 -15.66 22.69
CA GLY A 88 19.52 -16.34 23.97
C GLY A 88 18.26 -16.66 24.78
N THR A 89 17.06 -16.32 24.30
CA THR A 89 15.75 -16.67 24.89
C THR A 89 14.67 -16.78 23.83
#